data_AF-A0A2S7ERJ8-F1
#
_entry.id   AF-A0A2S7ERJ8-F1
#
_cell.length_a   1.000
_cell.length_b   1.000
_cell.length_c   1.000
_cell.angle_alpha   90.00
_cell.angle_beta   90.00
_cell.angle_gamma   90.00
#
_symmetry.space_group_name_H-M   'P 1'
#
loop_
_entity.id
_entity.type
_entity.pdbx_description
1 polymer ?
#
loop_
_entity_poly.entity_id
_entity_poly.type
_entity_poly.pdbx_seq_one_letter_code
_entity_poly.pdbx_strand_id
1 'polypeptide(L)'
;MVCGTVGNITMKFPTQYTFLGVTYAGVDYWKGQGHPNKMKWCDDRLLEASLSVTWPELAPAGGQSWYTSEDPRYITISVGENGSPDPNEAMVRSLENYSGDGLEPAVPRAADEIDAFKTWSDRMGLYMIDANTFSPANRRRVFWDKSKDGSISVLIVCRINTATGSSRCNQKSFDKERGVWLTMSYRAPLLSMWRDISKSSVELVDKLTIRHKDK
;
A
#
# COMPACT_ATOMS: atom_id res chain seq x y z
N MET A 1 -5.00 -15.60 -16.33
CA MET A 1 -5.13 -15.76 -14.86
C MET A 1 -3.76 -15.63 -14.24
N VAL A 2 -3.67 -15.11 -13.02
CA VAL A 2 -2.43 -14.96 -12.25
C VAL A 2 -2.52 -15.87 -11.03
N CYS A 3 -1.41 -16.51 -10.63
CA CYS A 3 -1.32 -17.31 -9.42
C CYS A 3 0.09 -17.25 -8.81
N GLY A 4 0.20 -17.30 -7.48
CA GLY A 4 1.50 -17.38 -6.80
C GLY A 4 1.37 -17.24 -5.28
N THR A 5 2.47 -17.49 -4.57
CA THR A 5 2.57 -17.37 -3.11
C THR A 5 3.11 -16.00 -2.70
N VAL A 6 2.53 -15.37 -1.68
CA VAL A 6 3.03 -14.13 -1.06
C VAL A 6 2.82 -14.20 0.45
N GLY A 7 3.89 -14.03 1.23
CA GLY A 7 3.86 -14.33 2.67
C GLY A 7 3.40 -15.78 2.91
N ASN A 8 2.32 -15.95 3.67
CA ASN A 8 1.74 -17.25 4.03
C ASN A 8 0.53 -17.65 3.16
N ILE A 9 0.20 -16.87 2.13
CA ILE A 9 -0.99 -17.09 1.30
C ILE A 9 -0.65 -17.41 -0.15
N THR A 10 -1.53 -18.19 -0.79
CA THR A 10 -1.52 -18.43 -2.23
C THR A 10 -2.65 -17.66 -2.87
N MET A 11 -2.34 -16.70 -3.73
CA MET A 11 -3.33 -15.88 -4.42
C MET A 11 -3.58 -16.40 -5.83
N LYS A 12 -4.84 -16.34 -6.28
CA LYS A 12 -5.28 -16.68 -7.64
C LYS A 12 -6.36 -15.72 -8.10
N PHE A 13 -6.09 -14.99 -9.19
CA PHE A 13 -7.00 -13.94 -9.65
C PHE A 13 -7.00 -13.74 -11.16
N PRO A 14 -8.09 -13.19 -11.75
CA PRO A 14 -8.14 -12.82 -13.16
C PRO A 14 -7.10 -11.75 -13.53
N THR A 15 -6.56 -11.81 -14.74
CA THR A 15 -5.61 -10.80 -15.26
C THR A 15 -6.25 -9.41 -15.42
N GLN A 16 -7.58 -9.30 -15.39
CA GLN A 16 -8.24 -7.99 -15.41
C GLN A 16 -7.93 -7.13 -14.18
N TYR A 17 -7.48 -7.75 -13.08
CA TYR A 17 -7.01 -7.02 -11.89
C TYR A 17 -5.60 -6.44 -12.07
N THR A 18 -4.80 -6.87 -13.06
CA THR A 18 -3.41 -6.39 -13.17
C THR A 18 -3.30 -5.14 -14.02
N PHE A 19 -2.53 -4.15 -13.55
CA PHE A 19 -2.08 -3.01 -14.35
C PHE A 19 -0.62 -3.18 -14.82
N LEU A 20 0.34 -3.33 -13.89
CA LEU A 20 1.77 -3.54 -14.17
C LEU A 20 2.21 -5.01 -14.16
N GLY A 21 1.25 -5.94 -14.12
CA GLY A 21 1.53 -7.37 -13.90
C GLY A 21 1.88 -7.69 -12.44
N VAL A 22 2.40 -8.89 -12.20
CA VAL A 22 2.92 -9.33 -10.89
C VAL A 22 4.43 -9.52 -10.95
N THR A 23 5.10 -9.25 -9.84
CA THR A 23 6.55 -9.43 -9.72
C THR A 23 6.84 -10.75 -9.01
N TYR A 24 7.45 -11.69 -9.73
CA TYR A 24 7.91 -12.95 -9.15
C TYR A 24 9.33 -12.80 -8.62
N ALA A 25 9.62 -13.49 -7.52
CA ALA A 25 10.97 -13.55 -6.98
C ALA A 25 11.94 -14.18 -8.01
N GLY A 26 13.16 -13.64 -8.08
CA GLY A 26 14.20 -14.13 -9.00
C GLY A 26 14.02 -13.73 -10.48
N VAL A 27 13.06 -12.87 -10.81
CA VAL A 27 12.90 -12.31 -12.16
C VAL A 27 13.46 -10.88 -12.20
N ASP A 28 14.43 -10.65 -13.07
CA ASP A 28 14.97 -9.31 -13.36
C ASP A 28 14.15 -8.65 -14.47
N TYR A 29 13.20 -7.81 -14.09
CA TYR A 29 12.31 -7.10 -15.02
C TYR A 29 12.98 -5.91 -15.74
N TRP A 30 14.24 -5.58 -15.39
CA TRP A 30 14.93 -4.38 -15.88
C TRP A 30 16.01 -4.68 -16.93
N LYS A 31 16.42 -5.94 -17.09
CA LYS A 31 17.52 -6.34 -18.01
C LYS A 31 17.15 -6.55 -19.48
N GLY A 32 15.95 -6.14 -19.91
CA GLY A 32 15.63 -5.93 -21.34
C GLY A 32 15.63 -7.14 -22.29
N GLN A 33 16.19 -8.31 -21.95
CA GLN A 33 16.17 -9.50 -22.80
C GLN A 33 16.20 -10.82 -22.01
N GLY A 34 15.30 -11.74 -22.38
CA GLY A 34 15.68 -13.16 -22.51
C GLY A 34 15.74 -14.02 -21.25
N HIS A 35 14.93 -13.78 -20.23
CA HIS A 35 14.58 -14.86 -19.29
C HIS A 35 13.15 -15.30 -19.58
N PRO A 36 12.95 -16.44 -20.29
CA PRO A 36 11.62 -16.95 -20.53
C PRO A 36 10.96 -17.12 -19.16
N ASN A 37 9.80 -16.50 -18.99
CA ASN A 37 8.89 -16.86 -17.91
C ASN A 37 8.69 -18.37 -18.00
N LYS A 38 9.39 -19.16 -17.18
CA LYS A 38 8.98 -20.52 -16.88
C LYS A 38 7.51 -20.42 -16.46
N MET A 39 6.69 -21.36 -16.91
CA MET A 39 5.26 -21.40 -16.58
C MET A 39 5.08 -21.02 -15.11
N LYS A 40 4.26 -20.00 -14.87
CA LYS A 40 4.01 -19.48 -13.53
C LYS A 40 2.92 -20.30 -12.86
N TRP A 41 3.27 -20.96 -11.77
CA TRP A 41 2.38 -21.81 -10.99
C TRP A 41 1.99 -21.14 -9.70
N CYS A 42 0.95 -21.67 -9.05
CA CYS A 42 0.49 -21.16 -7.77
C CYS A 42 1.53 -21.27 -6.66
N ASP A 43 2.52 -22.16 -6.82
CA ASP A 43 3.61 -22.33 -5.86
C ASP A 43 4.77 -21.33 -6.06
N ASP A 44 4.79 -20.59 -7.18
CA ASP A 44 5.83 -19.61 -7.44
C ASP A 44 5.68 -18.39 -6.52
N ARG A 45 6.80 -17.95 -5.94
CA ARG A 45 6.83 -16.81 -5.01
C ARG A 45 6.68 -15.48 -5.74
N LEU A 46 5.74 -14.67 -5.26
CA LEU A 46 5.53 -13.27 -5.61
C LEU A 46 6.25 -12.37 -4.61
N LEU A 47 6.92 -11.33 -5.12
CA LEU A 47 7.36 -10.20 -4.31
C LEU A 47 6.17 -9.28 -4.01
N GLU A 48 5.33 -9.05 -5.01
CA GLU A 48 4.13 -8.25 -4.88
C GLU A 48 3.03 -8.67 -5.88
N ALA A 49 1.79 -8.68 -5.40
CA ALA A 49 0.58 -8.73 -6.21
C ALA A 49 -0.16 -7.38 -6.16
N SER A 50 -0.12 -6.63 -7.25
CA SER A 50 -0.79 -5.32 -7.38
C SER A 50 -2.11 -5.43 -8.14
N LEU A 51 -3.22 -5.26 -7.42
CA LEU A 51 -4.60 -5.33 -7.91
C LEU A 51 -5.12 -3.92 -8.18
N SER A 52 -5.54 -3.62 -9.40
CA SER A 52 -6.22 -2.38 -9.76
C SER A 52 -7.72 -2.61 -9.84
N VAL A 53 -8.47 -1.80 -9.10
CA VAL A 53 -9.91 -1.97 -8.91
C VAL A 53 -10.64 -0.63 -8.88
N THR A 54 -11.95 -0.67 -9.07
CA THR A 54 -12.84 0.48 -8.86
C THR A 54 -13.45 0.46 -7.45
N TRP A 55 -13.45 1.59 -6.77
CA TRP A 55 -14.13 1.79 -5.49
C TRP A 55 -15.57 2.30 -5.72
N PRO A 56 -16.58 1.81 -4.96
CA PRO A 56 -16.51 0.84 -3.85
C PRO A 56 -16.67 -0.64 -4.22
N GLU A 57 -17.00 -0.98 -5.47
CA GLU A 57 -17.39 -2.34 -5.86
C GLU A 57 -16.22 -3.34 -5.84
N LEU A 58 -14.99 -2.84 -5.86
CA LEU A 58 -13.74 -3.59 -6.03
C LEU A 58 -13.71 -4.44 -7.31
N ALA A 59 -14.45 -4.03 -8.34
CA ALA A 59 -14.41 -4.67 -9.64
C ALA A 59 -13.05 -4.43 -10.33
N PRO A 60 -12.58 -5.37 -11.18
CA PRO A 60 -11.32 -5.19 -11.89
C PRO A 60 -11.32 -3.92 -12.74
N ALA A 61 -10.25 -3.14 -12.64
CA ALA A 61 -10.09 -1.88 -13.36
C ALA A 61 -9.76 -2.03 -14.86
N GLY A 62 -9.68 -3.25 -15.39
CA GLY A 62 -9.43 -3.51 -16.81
C GLY A 62 -8.07 -3.02 -17.30
N GLY A 63 -7.05 -3.07 -16.44
CA GLY A 63 -5.71 -2.57 -16.78
C GLY A 63 -5.55 -1.05 -16.69
N GLN A 64 -6.48 -0.34 -16.04
CA GLN A 64 -6.26 1.04 -15.61
C GLN A 64 -5.86 1.07 -14.13
N SER A 65 -5.15 2.11 -13.70
CA SER A 65 -4.84 2.34 -12.28
C SER A 65 -5.12 3.79 -11.89
N TRP A 66 -5.08 4.06 -10.59
CA TRP A 66 -5.18 5.44 -10.06
C TRP A 66 -4.12 6.38 -10.65
N TYR A 67 -3.00 5.84 -11.16
CA TYR A 67 -1.90 6.62 -11.73
C TYR A 67 -2.19 7.07 -13.17
N THR A 68 -2.83 6.23 -13.97
CA THR A 68 -3.09 6.47 -15.40
C THR A 68 -4.51 6.94 -15.71
N SER A 69 -5.45 6.78 -14.78
CA SER A 69 -6.83 7.20 -14.94
C SER A 69 -7.13 8.49 -14.16
N GLU A 70 -7.95 9.37 -14.74
CA GLU A 70 -8.49 10.55 -14.06
C GLU A 70 -9.66 10.23 -13.14
N ASP A 71 -10.33 9.09 -13.35
CA ASP A 71 -11.49 8.70 -12.56
C ASP A 71 -11.06 8.42 -11.10
N PRO A 72 -11.64 9.14 -10.12
CA PRO A 72 -11.22 9.07 -8.73
C PRO A 72 -11.60 7.77 -8.04
N ARG A 73 -12.41 6.92 -8.67
CA ARG A 73 -12.79 5.61 -8.14
C ARG A 73 -11.69 4.57 -8.30
N TYR A 74 -10.73 4.77 -9.19
CA TYR A 74 -9.64 3.81 -9.35
C TYR A 74 -8.73 3.83 -8.13
N ILE A 75 -8.53 2.66 -7.53
CA ILE A 75 -7.58 2.43 -6.45
C ILE A 75 -6.69 1.24 -6.80
N THR A 76 -5.51 1.17 -6.19
CA THR A 76 -4.65 -0.02 -6.24
C THR A 76 -4.53 -0.63 -4.86
N ILE A 77 -4.63 -1.94 -4.78
CA ILE A 77 -4.40 -2.75 -3.59
C ILE A 77 -3.22 -3.66 -3.88
N SER A 78 -2.10 -3.42 -3.22
CA SER A 78 -0.86 -4.18 -3.36
C SER A 78 -0.67 -5.09 -2.14
N VAL A 79 -0.47 -6.38 -2.41
CA VAL A 79 -0.12 -7.41 -1.42
C VAL A 79 1.36 -7.73 -1.60
N GLY A 80 2.20 -7.26 -0.69
CA GLY A 80 3.65 -7.40 -0.76
C GLY A 80 4.20 -8.38 0.26
N GLU A 81 5.29 -9.05 -0.08
CA GLU A 81 6.02 -9.88 0.88
C GLU A 81 6.61 -9.04 2.02
N ASN A 82 6.69 -9.63 3.22
CA ASN A 82 7.43 -9.02 4.30
C ASN A 82 8.91 -9.41 4.25
N GLY A 83 9.74 -8.50 3.75
CA GLY A 83 11.21 -8.63 3.78
C GLY A 83 11.86 -8.20 5.10
N SER A 84 11.09 -7.71 6.09
CA SER A 84 11.63 -7.21 7.36
C SER A 84 11.51 -8.24 8.48
N PRO A 85 12.55 -8.45 9.31
CA PRO A 85 12.46 -9.32 10.49
C PRO A 85 11.50 -8.77 11.55
N ASP A 86 11.33 -7.45 11.62
CA ASP A 86 10.37 -6.78 12.50
C ASP A 86 9.50 -5.80 11.69
N PRO A 87 8.26 -6.20 11.34
CA PRO A 87 7.31 -5.35 10.64
C PRO A 87 7.01 -4.03 11.36
N ASN A 88 6.97 -4.03 12.68
CA ASN A 88 6.68 -2.82 13.43
C ASN A 88 7.84 -1.84 13.33
N GLU A 89 9.07 -2.31 13.49
CA GLU A 89 10.27 -1.49 13.30
C GLU A 89 10.34 -0.90 11.88
N ALA A 90 9.93 -1.67 10.85
CA ALA A 90 9.80 -1.16 9.48
C ALA A 90 8.74 -0.05 9.34
N MET A 91 7.62 -0.14 10.07
CA MET A 91 6.58 0.90 10.09
C MET A 91 7.04 2.15 10.85
N VAL A 92 7.76 1.99 11.96
CA VAL A 92 8.35 3.11 12.71
C VAL A 92 9.34 3.87 11.82
N ARG A 93 10.29 3.17 11.19
CA ARG A 93 11.20 3.79 10.21
C ARG A 93 10.45 4.49 9.08
N SER A 94 9.37 3.90 8.59
CA SER A 94 8.55 4.53 7.55
C SER A 94 7.91 5.82 8.07
N LEU A 95 7.35 5.82 9.28
CA LEU A 95 6.79 7.00 9.92
C LEU A 95 7.84 8.10 10.10
N GLU A 96 9.05 7.77 10.57
CA GLU A 96 10.18 8.71 10.71
C GLU A 96 10.56 9.35 9.37
N ASN A 97 10.73 8.53 8.34
CA ASN A 97 11.07 8.98 6.99
C ASN A 97 9.97 9.88 6.38
N TYR A 98 8.70 9.52 6.54
CA TYR A 98 7.60 10.28 5.96
C TYR A 98 7.22 11.52 6.77
N SER A 99 7.56 11.57 8.06
CA SER A 99 7.34 12.74 8.90
C SER A 99 8.44 13.79 8.73
N GLY A 100 9.59 13.39 8.19
CA GLY A 100 10.71 14.26 7.82
C GLY A 100 10.35 15.41 6.87
N ASP A 101 11.17 16.46 6.83
CA ASP A 101 11.06 17.51 5.81
C ASP A 101 11.95 17.18 4.59
N GLY A 102 11.59 17.70 3.42
CA GLY A 102 12.38 17.56 2.17
C GLY A 102 11.83 16.59 1.12
N LEU A 103 12.65 16.27 0.11
CA LEU A 103 12.37 15.27 -0.93
C LEU A 103 12.81 13.88 -0.48
N GLU A 104 12.32 12.82 -1.12
CA GLU A 104 12.71 11.45 -0.79
C GLU A 104 14.14 11.12 -1.29
N PRO A 105 15.02 10.58 -0.42
CA PRO A 105 14.80 10.29 1.00
C PRO A 105 14.82 11.57 1.86
N ALA A 106 13.75 11.80 2.63
CA ALA A 106 13.64 12.97 3.50
C ALA A 106 14.58 12.82 4.69
N VAL A 107 14.96 13.93 5.32
CA VAL A 107 15.67 13.88 6.61
C VAL A 107 14.68 13.34 7.64
N PRO A 108 14.86 12.13 8.20
CA PRO A 108 13.87 11.53 9.07
C PRO A 108 13.68 12.39 10.33
N ARG A 109 12.44 12.50 10.80
CA ARG A 109 12.17 13.07 12.13
C ARG A 109 12.35 12.00 13.20
N ALA A 110 13.00 12.34 14.29
CA ALA A 110 13.14 11.44 15.43
C ALA A 110 11.79 11.23 16.14
N ALA A 111 11.68 10.15 16.91
CA ALA A 111 10.42 9.77 17.57
C ALA A 111 9.90 10.83 18.56
N ASP A 112 10.79 11.50 19.28
CA ASP A 112 10.47 12.59 20.20
C ASP A 112 9.95 13.83 19.47
N GLU A 113 10.52 14.17 18.31
CA GLU A 113 10.00 15.23 17.46
C GLU A 113 8.60 14.90 16.91
N ILE A 114 8.39 13.65 16.46
CA ILE A 114 7.06 13.20 16.01
C ILE A 114 6.05 13.35 17.13
N ASP A 115 6.39 12.93 18.35
CA ASP A 115 5.49 13.02 19.50
C ASP A 115 5.21 14.47 19.92
N ALA A 116 6.16 15.38 19.76
CA ALA A 116 5.99 16.81 20.05
C ALA A 116 5.09 17.54 19.03
N PHE A 117 5.14 17.14 17.76
CA PHE A 117 4.42 17.82 16.67
C PHE A 117 3.14 17.12 16.20
N LYS A 118 2.89 15.87 16.63
CA LYS A 118 1.66 15.17 16.25
C LYS A 118 0.44 15.89 16.78
N THR A 119 -0.62 15.87 15.98
CA THR A 119 -1.95 16.31 16.38
C THR A 119 -2.94 15.18 16.18
N TRP A 120 -4.00 15.14 16.98
CA TRP A 120 -5.08 14.18 16.79
C TRP A 120 -6.15 14.77 15.87
N SER A 121 -6.63 13.98 14.91
CA SER A 121 -7.75 14.35 14.04
C SER A 121 -8.98 13.53 14.38
N ASP A 122 -9.99 14.12 15.03
CA ASP A 122 -11.24 13.43 15.37
C ASP A 122 -11.97 12.91 14.14
N ARG A 123 -11.99 13.70 13.06
CA ARG A 123 -12.61 13.31 11.79
C ARG A 123 -11.98 12.03 11.22
N MET A 124 -10.66 11.90 11.34
CA MET A 124 -9.94 10.73 10.84
C MET A 124 -9.87 9.61 11.87
N GLY A 125 -9.95 9.94 13.15
CA GLY A 125 -9.59 9.08 14.28
C GLY A 125 -8.16 8.55 14.13
N LEU A 126 -7.21 9.44 13.83
CA LEU A 126 -5.79 9.15 13.60
C LEU A 126 -4.93 10.29 14.16
N TYR A 127 -3.70 9.97 14.57
CA TYR A 127 -2.67 11.00 14.70
C TYR A 127 -2.24 11.49 13.33
N MET A 128 -1.83 12.75 13.25
CA MET A 128 -1.33 13.35 12.02
C MET A 128 -0.21 14.35 12.24
N ILE A 129 0.62 14.48 11.22
CA ILE A 129 1.65 15.51 11.11
C ILE A 129 1.71 16.03 9.67
N ASP A 130 1.90 17.34 9.54
CA ASP A 130 2.23 17.97 8.27
C ASP A 130 3.76 18.07 8.15
N ALA A 131 4.28 17.59 7.03
CA ALA A 131 5.68 17.66 6.65
C ALA A 131 5.84 18.61 5.47
N ASN A 132 6.79 19.54 5.59
CA ASN A 132 7.11 20.47 4.52
C ASN A 132 7.94 19.74 3.46
N THR A 133 7.52 19.87 2.21
CA THR A 133 8.38 19.49 1.09
C THR A 133 9.15 20.73 0.59
N PHE A 134 10.06 20.54 -0.36
CA PHE A 134 10.88 21.62 -0.92
C PHE A 134 10.07 22.78 -1.53
N SER A 135 8.80 22.57 -1.88
CA SER A 135 7.95 23.59 -2.48
C SER A 135 6.68 23.82 -1.65
N PRO A 136 6.24 25.07 -1.44
CA PRO A 136 4.93 25.36 -0.84
C PRO A 136 3.76 24.73 -1.60
N ALA A 137 3.97 24.44 -2.91
CA ALA A 137 2.98 23.80 -3.77
C ALA A 137 2.87 22.29 -3.53
N ASN A 138 3.84 21.67 -2.85
CA ASN A 138 3.83 20.25 -2.53
C ASN A 138 3.82 20.09 -1.01
N ARG A 139 2.84 19.36 -0.49
CA ARG A 139 2.73 19.08 0.94
C ARG A 139 2.64 17.59 1.15
N ARG A 140 3.22 17.12 2.24
CA ARG A 140 3.05 15.75 2.70
C ARG A 140 2.32 15.78 4.02
N ARG A 141 1.24 15.01 4.11
CA ARG A 141 0.50 14.80 5.34
C ARG A 141 0.55 13.33 5.68
N VAL A 142 0.98 13.02 6.89
CA VAL A 142 1.12 11.65 7.37
C VAL A 142 0.10 11.44 8.47
N PHE A 143 -0.61 10.32 8.40
CA PHE A 143 -1.54 9.87 9.43
C PHE A 143 -1.14 8.48 9.92
N TRP A 144 -1.33 8.20 11.20
CA TRP A 144 -1.09 6.86 11.74
C TRP A 144 -1.91 6.61 13.00
N ASP A 145 -2.01 5.35 13.37
CA ASP A 145 -2.52 4.93 14.67
C ASP A 145 -1.69 3.77 15.22
N LYS A 146 -1.80 3.57 16.53
CA LYS A 146 -1.16 2.46 17.23
C LYS A 146 -2.21 1.45 17.66
N SER A 147 -1.84 0.18 17.55
CA SER A 147 -2.54 -0.94 18.14
C SER A 147 -2.40 -0.93 19.68
N LYS A 148 -3.19 -1.74 20.38
CA LYS A 148 -3.14 -1.87 21.85
C LYS A 148 -1.76 -2.33 22.36
N ASP A 149 -1.01 -3.07 21.54
CA ASP A 149 0.36 -3.50 21.82
C ASP A 149 1.41 -2.40 21.57
N GLY A 150 1.00 -1.20 21.16
CA GLY A 150 1.88 -0.08 20.85
C GLY A 150 2.46 -0.08 19.43
N SER A 151 2.24 -1.15 18.65
CA SER A 151 2.70 -1.23 17.27
C SER A 151 1.89 -0.31 16.34
N ILE A 152 2.51 0.22 15.28
CA ILE A 152 1.77 1.02 14.29
C ILE A 152 0.86 0.10 13.47
N SER A 153 -0.45 0.31 13.56
CA SER A 153 -1.46 -0.53 12.90
C SER A 153 -1.73 -0.07 11.45
N VAL A 154 -1.62 1.23 11.19
CA VAL A 154 -1.81 1.84 9.88
C VAL A 154 -0.93 3.07 9.73
N LEU A 155 -0.40 3.29 8.53
CA LEU A 155 0.31 4.50 8.13
C LEU A 155 -0.25 4.99 6.80
N ILE A 156 -0.75 6.22 6.76
CA ILE A 156 -1.30 6.83 5.54
C ILE A 156 -0.46 8.05 5.20
N VAL A 157 0.16 8.03 4.03
CA VAL A 157 0.99 9.13 3.52
C VAL A 157 0.29 9.74 2.32
N CYS A 158 -0.19 10.97 2.49
CA CYS A 158 -0.80 11.75 1.43
C CYS A 158 0.17 12.80 0.90
N ARG A 159 0.45 12.75 -0.41
CA ARG A 159 1.14 13.80 -1.15
C ARG A 159 0.10 14.68 -1.83
N ILE A 160 0.17 15.97 -1.57
CA ILE A 160 -0.79 16.97 -2.04
C ILE A 160 -0.01 17.99 -2.87
N ASN A 161 -0.42 18.17 -4.12
CA ASN A 161 0.09 19.22 -4.99
C ASN A 161 -1.01 20.29 -5.14
N THR A 162 -0.84 21.42 -4.46
CA THR A 162 -1.83 22.50 -4.44
C THR A 162 -1.89 23.27 -5.76
N ALA A 163 -0.81 23.25 -6.57
CA ALA A 163 -0.79 23.92 -7.88
C ALA A 163 -1.69 23.21 -8.92
N THR A 164 -1.74 21.87 -8.87
CA THR A 164 -2.56 21.04 -9.78
C THR A 164 -3.87 20.59 -9.14
N GLY A 165 -4.05 20.82 -7.83
CA GLY A 165 -5.12 20.21 -7.03
C GLY A 165 -5.00 18.68 -6.90
N SER A 166 -3.94 18.07 -7.42
CA SER A 166 -3.78 16.61 -7.38
C SER A 166 -3.35 16.16 -5.99
N SER A 167 -3.92 15.06 -5.51
CA SER A 167 -3.62 14.52 -4.20
C SER A 167 -3.77 13.01 -4.19
N ARG A 168 -2.77 12.34 -3.63
CA ARG A 168 -2.59 10.89 -3.69
C ARG A 168 -2.17 10.40 -2.32
N CYS A 169 -2.79 9.33 -1.85
CA CYS A 169 -2.52 8.74 -0.56
C CYS A 169 -2.09 7.28 -0.74
N ASN A 170 -1.07 6.89 0.01
CA ASN A 170 -0.65 5.50 0.18
C ASN A 170 -0.92 5.11 1.62
N GLN A 171 -1.80 4.14 1.83
CA GLN A 171 -2.15 3.57 3.11
C GLN A 171 -1.48 2.21 3.22
N LYS A 172 -0.68 2.01 4.27
CA LYS A 172 0.07 0.78 4.52
C LYS A 172 -0.29 0.19 5.86
N SER A 173 -0.47 -1.13 5.90
CA SER A 173 -0.68 -1.92 7.12
C SER A 173 -0.04 -3.29 6.98
N PHE A 174 0.33 -3.90 8.11
CA PHE A 174 0.82 -5.28 8.12
C PHE A 174 -0.31 -6.24 8.51
N ASP A 175 -0.57 -7.23 7.67
CA ASP A 175 -1.45 -8.35 8.02
C ASP A 175 -0.61 -9.44 8.68
N LYS A 176 -0.68 -9.50 10.02
CA LYS A 176 0.06 -10.48 10.84
C LYS A 176 -0.37 -11.92 10.56
N GLU A 177 -1.64 -12.16 10.22
CA GLU A 177 -2.18 -13.51 9.96
C GLU A 177 -1.61 -14.06 8.66
N ARG A 178 -1.62 -13.24 7.61
CA ARG A 178 -1.16 -13.63 6.26
C ARG A 178 0.34 -13.41 6.07
N GLY A 179 1.00 -12.68 6.95
CA GLY A 179 2.44 -12.40 6.86
C GLY A 179 2.80 -11.48 5.69
N VAL A 180 1.91 -10.55 5.32
CA VAL A 180 2.03 -9.69 4.13
C VAL A 180 1.83 -8.21 4.45
N TRP A 181 2.43 -7.35 3.64
CA TRP A 181 2.11 -5.93 3.60
C TRP A 181 0.89 -5.70 2.72
N LEU A 182 -0.07 -4.93 3.21
CA LEU A 182 -1.14 -4.38 2.40
C LEU A 182 -0.86 -2.90 2.18
N THR A 183 -0.79 -2.49 0.91
CA THR A 183 -0.66 -1.08 0.52
C THR A 183 -1.80 -0.70 -0.41
N MET A 184 -2.60 0.29 0.00
CA MET A 184 -3.68 0.83 -0.80
C MET A 184 -3.31 2.22 -1.28
N SER A 185 -3.34 2.42 -2.60
CA SER A 185 -3.07 3.71 -3.23
C SER A 185 -4.36 4.26 -3.83
N TYR A 186 -4.73 5.48 -3.43
CA TYR A 186 -5.98 6.13 -3.82
C TYR A 186 -5.84 7.66 -3.83
N ARG A 187 -6.83 8.36 -4.39
CA ARG A 187 -6.87 9.83 -4.39
C ARG A 187 -7.42 10.36 -3.07
N ALA A 188 -6.96 11.55 -2.63
CA ALA A 188 -7.31 12.05 -1.30
C ALA A 188 -8.82 12.26 -1.01
N PRO A 189 -9.73 12.47 -1.99
CA PRO A 189 -11.16 12.45 -1.69
C PRO A 189 -11.66 11.15 -1.04
N LEU A 190 -10.97 10.03 -1.25
CA LEU A 190 -11.30 8.74 -0.63
C LEU A 190 -10.69 8.57 0.78
N LEU A 191 -9.84 9.49 1.24
CA LEU A 191 -9.12 9.38 2.52
C LEU A 191 -10.06 9.21 3.72
N SER A 192 -11.20 9.90 3.77
CA SER A 192 -12.16 9.74 4.87
C SER A 192 -12.77 8.34 4.96
N MET A 193 -12.66 7.53 3.90
CA MET A 193 -13.13 6.14 3.84
C MET A 193 -12.01 5.13 4.08
N TRP A 194 -10.84 5.55 4.60
CA TRP A 194 -9.66 4.69 4.76
C TRP A 194 -9.93 3.38 5.52
N ARG A 195 -10.84 3.39 6.52
CA ARG A 195 -11.22 2.20 7.28
C ARG A 195 -11.97 1.19 6.41
N ASP A 196 -12.93 1.67 5.62
CA ASP A 196 -13.70 0.83 4.70
C ASP A 196 -12.81 0.31 3.60
N ILE A 197 -11.89 1.14 3.08
CA ILE A 197 -10.88 0.71 2.10
C ILE A 197 -10.01 -0.40 2.68
N SER A 198 -9.52 -0.26 3.93
CA SER A 198 -8.78 -1.33 4.62
C SER A 198 -9.59 -2.62 4.68
N LYS A 199 -10.81 -2.54 5.22
CA LYS A 199 -11.67 -3.70 5.43
C LYS A 199 -11.99 -4.42 4.12
N SER A 200 -12.48 -3.69 3.12
CA SER A 200 -12.85 -4.27 1.83
C SER A 200 -11.64 -4.80 1.07
N SER A 201 -10.45 -4.20 1.25
CA SER A 201 -9.20 -4.72 0.65
C SER A 201 -8.82 -6.07 1.24
N VAL A 202 -8.90 -6.24 2.56
CA VAL A 202 -8.68 -7.55 3.22
C VAL A 202 -9.70 -8.58 2.72
N GLU A 203 -10.98 -8.21 2.64
CA GLU A 203 -12.03 -9.10 2.15
C GLU A 203 -11.81 -9.52 0.67
N LEU A 204 -11.31 -8.62 -0.17
CA LEU A 204 -10.94 -8.96 -1.54
C LEU A 204 -9.76 -9.93 -1.57
N VAL A 205 -8.70 -9.67 -0.81
CA VAL A 205 -7.54 -10.56 -0.72
C VAL A 205 -7.96 -11.96 -0.26
N ASP A 206 -8.88 -12.06 0.70
CA ASP A 206 -9.44 -13.33 1.15
C ASP A 206 -10.20 -14.08 0.07
N LYS A 207 -11.01 -13.37 -0.72
CA LYS A 207 -11.74 -13.96 -1.86
C LYS A 207 -10.78 -14.48 -2.93
N LEU A 208 -9.64 -13.81 -3.11
CA LEU A 208 -8.62 -14.18 -4.10
C LEU A 208 -7.59 -15.18 -3.56
N THR A 209 -7.66 -15.55 -2.29
CA THR A 209 -6.75 -16.52 -1.67
C THR A 209 -7.31 -17.93 -1.83
N ILE A 210 -6.48 -18.87 -2.30
CA ILE A 210 -6.83 -20.30 -2.34
C ILE A 210 -6.81 -20.82 -0.90
N ARG A 211 -7.96 -21.25 -0.40
CA ARG A 211 -8.02 -21.98 0.87
C ARG A 211 -7.62 -23.42 0.60
N HIS A 212 -6.51 -23.88 1.18
CA HIS A 212 -6.20 -25.30 1.30
C HIS A 212 -7.13 -25.94 2.35
N LYS A 213 -8.43 -25.97 2.06
CA LYS A 213 -9.34 -26.92 2.68
C LYS A 213 -9.54 -28.04 1.67
N ASP A 214 -9.33 -29.27 2.15
CA ASP A 214 -9.58 -30.55 1.51
C ASP A 214 -8.42 -31.09 0.65
N LYS A 215 -7.35 -31.51 1.35
CA LYS A 215 -6.70 -32.80 1.05
C LYS A 215 -6.93 -33.73 2.23
#